data_AF-A0A8J2NKC2-F1
#
_entry.id   AF-A0A8J2NKC2-F1
#
_cell.length_a   1.000
_cell.length_b   1.000
_cell.length_c   1.000
_cell.angle_alpha   90.00
_cell.angle_beta   90.00
_cell.angle_gamma   90.00
#
_symmetry.space_group_name_H-M   'P 1'
#
loop_
_entity.id
_entity.type
_entity.pdbx_description
1 polymer ?
#
loop_
_entity_poly.entity_id
_entity_poly.type
_entity_poly.pdbx_seq_one_letter_code
_entity_poly.pdbx_strand_id
1 'polypeptide(L)' 'VPEQLDFSNPANAAGEINRWVSEKTEKKINHLFDKSIFEDKTRIVLVNALHFKGKWLHPFSAEKT' A
#
# COMPACT_ATOMS: atom_id res chain seq x y z
N VAL A 1 -10.16 10.08 8.55
CA VAL A 1 -9.57 11.38 8.94
C VAL A 1 -8.35 11.58 8.06
N PRO A 2 -8.15 12.76 7.44
CA PRO A 2 -6.93 13.03 6.69
C PRO A 2 -5.72 12.98 7.63
N GLU A 3 -4.59 12.46 7.14
CA GLU A 3 -3.32 12.41 7.86
C GLU A 3 -2.36 13.42 7.24
N GLN A 4 -1.63 14.15 8.09
CA GLN A 4 -0.66 15.14 7.64
C GLN A 4 0.71 14.50 7.49
N LEU A 5 1.24 14.51 6.27
CA LEU A 5 2.60 14.06 5.95
C LEU A 5 3.42 15.21 5.38
N ASP A 6 4.73 15.17 5.63
CA ASP A 6 5.69 16.07 5.02
C ASP A 6 6.20 15.51 3.69
N PHE A 7 5.70 16.04 2.57
CA PHE A 7 6.13 15.67 1.23
C PHE A 7 7.48 16.28 0.82
N SER A 8 8.04 17.24 1.59
CA SER A 8 9.39 17.76 1.33
C SER A 8 10.49 16.75 1.68
N ASN A 9 10.13 15.68 2.40
CA ASN A 9 10.94 14.47 2.55
C ASN A 9 10.29 13.29 1.80
N PRO A 10 10.50 13.17 0.48
CA PRO A 10 9.85 12.15 -0.35
C PRO A 10 10.07 10.72 0.13
N ALA A 11 11.27 10.41 0.64
CA ALA A 11 11.58 9.08 1.13
C ALA A 11 10.77 8.72 2.38
N ASN A 12 10.64 9.66 3.32
CA ASN A 12 9.82 9.47 4.50
C ASN A 12 8.34 9.37 4.13
N ALA A 13 7.83 10.25 3.26
CA ALA A 13 6.44 10.23 2.83
C ALA A 13 6.05 8.91 2.14
N ALA A 14 6.90 8.41 1.23
CA ALA A 14 6.70 7.09 0.62
C ALA A 14 6.73 5.97 1.66
N GLY A 15 7.67 6.01 2.60
CA GLY A 15 7.78 5.04 3.68
C GLY A 15 6.52 4.96 4.52
N GLU A 16 5.99 6.10 4.94
CA GLU A 16 4.78 6.20 5.77
C GLU A 16 3.55 5.65 5.04
N ILE A 17 3.33 6.07 3.79
CA ILE A 17 2.20 5.60 2.99
C ILE A 17 2.31 4.09 2.73
N ASN A 18 3.49 3.60 2.34
CA ASN A 18 3.72 2.17 2.08
C ASN A 18 3.51 1.33 3.34
N ARG A 19 3.97 1.80 4.50
CA ARG A 19 3.75 1.15 5.79
C ARG A 19 2.26 1.04 6.08
N TRP A 20 1.53 2.15 5.96
CA TRP A 20 0.09 2.17 6.16
C TRP A 20 -0.64 1.22 5.21
N VAL A 21 -0.30 1.23 3.91
CA VAL A 21 -0.89 0.32 2.92
C VAL A 21 -0.59 -1.15 3.24
N SER A 22 0.65 -1.47 3.62
CA SER A 22 1.05 -2.82 4.03
C SER A 22 0.20 -3.31 5.20
N GLU A 23 0.02 -2.49 6.22
CA GLU A 23 -0.82 -2.82 7.38
C GLU A 23 -2.28 -3.03 7.00
N LYS A 24 -2.84 -2.18 6.12
CA LYS A 24 -4.23 -2.31 5.65
C LYS A 24 -4.47 -3.48 4.70
N THR A 25 -3.41 -4.06 4.16
CA THR A 25 -3.50 -5.14 3.16
C THR A 25 -2.92 -6.46 3.66
N GLU A 26 -2.83 -6.66 4.98
CA GLU A 26 -2.26 -7.87 5.60
C GLU A 26 -0.86 -8.21 5.05
N LYS A 27 -0.05 -7.16 4.83
CA LYS A 27 1.30 -7.22 4.27
C LYS A 27 1.37 -7.80 2.86
N LYS A 28 0.28 -7.72 2.09
CA LYS A 28 0.23 -8.19 0.69
C LYS A 28 0.61 -7.11 -0.31
N ILE A 29 0.39 -5.84 0.03
CA ILE A 29 0.87 -4.70 -0.76
C ILE A 29 1.89 -3.94 0.09
N ASN A 30 3.17 -4.23 -0.10
CA ASN A 30 4.24 -3.67 0.75
C ASN A 30 4.88 -2.41 0.17
N HIS A 31 4.73 -2.19 -1.13
CA HIS A 31 5.34 -1.07 -1.82
C HIS A 31 4.38 -0.58 -2.89
N LEU A 32 3.71 0.53 -2.62
CA LEU A 32 2.78 1.20 -3.52
C LEU A 32 3.45 2.40 -4.21
N PHE A 33 4.25 3.18 -3.47
CA PHE A 33 4.92 4.38 -3.96
C PHE A 33 6.42 4.34 -3.73
N ASP A 34 7.18 4.73 -4.76
CA ASP A 34 8.59 5.09 -4.62
C ASP A 34 8.74 6.55 -4.15
N LYS A 35 9.91 6.95 -3.65
CA LYS A 35 10.14 8.36 -3.29
C LYS A 35 10.05 9.30 -4.49
N SER A 36 10.37 8.80 -5.70
CA SER A 36 10.36 9.61 -6.93
C SER A 36 8.99 10.15 -7.33
N ILE A 37 7.91 9.66 -6.71
CA ILE A 37 6.55 10.09 -7.03
C ILE A 37 6.17 11.39 -6.31
N PHE A 38 6.93 11.80 -5.28
CA PHE A 38 6.68 13.04 -4.55
C PHE A 38 7.67 14.11 -4.95
N GLU A 39 7.14 15.24 -5.42
CA GLU A 39 7.90 16.45 -5.75
C GLU A 39 7.59 17.57 -4.76
N ASP A 40 8.42 18.62 -4.75
CA ASP A 40 8.29 19.82 -3.89
C ASP A 40 6.93 20.51 -3.97
N LYS A 41 6.17 20.30 -5.05
CA LYS A 41 4.83 20.86 -5.28
C LYS A 41 3.69 19.93 -4.87
N THR A 42 3.98 18.73 -4.38
CA THR A 42 2.96 17.81 -3.89
C THR A 42 2.29 18.39 -2.64
N ARG A 43 0.96 18.46 -2.65
CA ARG A 43 0.18 19.03 -1.53
C ARG A 43 -0.82 18.04 -0.96
N ILE A 44 -1.39 17.18 -1.79
CA ILE A 44 -2.41 16.20 -1.41
C ILE A 44 -2.15 14.92 -2.19
N VAL A 45 -2.30 13.78 -1.51
CA VAL A 45 -2.22 12.45 -2.10
C VAL A 45 -3.44 11.67 -1.62
N LEU A 46 -4.17 11.06 -2.55
CA LEU A 46 -5.29 10.17 -2.23
C LEU A 46 -4.85 8.72 -2.45
N VAL A 47 -4.99 7.89 -1.43
CA VAL A 47 -4.53 6.50 -1.44
C VAL A 47 -5.72 5.57 -1.30
N ASN A 48 -5.80 4.56 -2.18
CA ASN A 48 -6.73 3.45 -2.08
C ASN A 48 -5.97 2.14 -2.31
N ALA A 49 -6.16 1.18 -1.41
CA ALA A 49 -5.56 -0.15 -1.51
C ALA A 49 -6.56 -1.20 -1.01
N LEU A 50 -6.66 -2.31 -1.74
CA LEU A 50 -7.56 -3.42 -1.44
C LEU A 50 -6.83 -4.74 -1.64
N HIS A 51 -6.91 -5.64 -0.65
CA HIS A 51 -6.49 -7.03 -0.78
C HIS A 51 -7.67 -7.94 -0.43
N PHE A 52 -7.89 -8.96 -1.26
CA PHE A 52 -8.94 -9.95 -1.04
C PHE A 52 -8.38 -11.36 -1.27
N LYS A 53 -8.65 -12.25 -0.32
CA LYS A 53 -8.35 -13.68 -0.42
C LYS A 53 -9.57 -14.50 -0.01
N GLY A 54 -10.31 -14.97 -1.01
CA GLY A 54 -11.46 -15.85 -0.81
C GLY A 54 -11.06 -17.32 -0.72
N LYS A 55 -11.86 -18.12 0.01
CA LYS A 55 -11.81 -19.58 -0.09
C LYS A 55 -12.69 -20.02 -1.24
N TRP A 56 -12.20 -20.96 -2.05
CA TRP A 56 -13.01 -21.63 -3.05
C TRP A 56 -14.13 -22.43 -2.39
N LEU A 57 -15.30 -22.50 -3.02
CA LEU A 57 -16.38 -23.40 -2.62
C LEU A 57 -15.94 -24.87 -2.72
N HIS A 58 -15.16 -25.18 -3.78
CA HIS A 58 -14.50 -26.47 -3.98
C HIS A 58 -12.99 -26.24 -4.10
N PRO A 59 -12.22 -26.43 -3.01
CA PRO A 59 -10.77 -26.23 -3.02
C PRO A 59 -10.02 -27.25 -3.89
N PHE A 60 -8.88 -26.84 -4.43
CA PHE A 60 -7.96 -27.72 -5.15
C PHE A 60 -7.18 -28.60 -4.17
N SER A 61 -6.87 -29.84 -4.57
CA SER A 61 -5.93 -30.68 -3.82
C SER A 61 -4.51 -30.18 -4.06
N ALA A 62 -3.79 -29.82 -2.99
CA ALA A 62 -2.41 -29.36 -3.07
C ALA A 62 -1.46 -30.41 -3.67
N GLU A 63 -1.74 -31.70 -3.50
CA GLU A 63 -0.93 -32.80 -4.04
C GLU A 63 -1.08 -32.98 -5.57
N LYS A 64 -2.08 -32.34 -6.17
CA LYS A 64 -2.40 -32.44 -7.60
C LYS A 64 -2.04 -31.16 -8.38
N THR A 65 -1.25 -30.26 -7.78
CA THR A 65 -0.85 -28.96 -8.33
C THR A 65 0.65 -28.77 -8.13
#